data_AF-A0AAW8AR26-F1
#
_entry.id   AF-A0AAW8AR26-F1
#
_cell.length_a   1.000
_cell.length_b   1.000
_cell.length_c   1.000
_cell.angle_alpha   90.00
_cell.angle_beta   90.00
_cell.angle_gamma   90.00
#
_symmetry.space_group_name_H-M   'P 1'
#
loop_
_entity.id
_entity.type
_entity.pdbx_description
1 polymer ?
#
loop_
_entity_poly.entity_id
_entity_poly.type
_entity_poly.pdbx_seq_one_letter_code
_entity_poly.pdbx_strand_id
1 'polypeptide(L)' 'EDAEVRRNAAQSELAAARARVVTARQQVTRTEIRAPFDGVVSERKISVGDTVQIGRELIKVIDPASMRFEGQISADRL' A
#
# COMPACT_ATOMS: atom_id res chain seq x y z
N GLU A 1 -15.80 -16.23 -41.29
CA GLU A 1 -15.93 -16.74 -39.90
C GLU A 1 -14.61 -17.18 -39.28
N ASP A 2 -13.93 -18.22 -39.76
CA ASP A 2 -12.73 -18.77 -39.08
C ASP A 2 -11.56 -17.77 -38.85
N ALA A 3 -11.41 -16.78 -39.74
CA ALA A 3 -10.40 -15.73 -39.57
C ALA A 3 -10.74 -14.76 -38.43
N GLU A 4 -12.02 -14.43 -38.24
CA GLU A 4 -12.49 -13.54 -37.18
C GLU A 4 -12.44 -14.23 -35.81
N VAL A 5 -12.85 -15.51 -35.76
CA VAL A 5 -12.75 -16.33 -34.54
C VAL A 5 -11.30 -16.44 -34.08
N ARG A 6 -10.36 -16.73 -34.99
CA ARG A 6 -8.92 -16.79 -34.67
C ARG A 6 -8.36 -15.44 -34.21
N ARG A 7 -8.76 -14.34 -34.85
CA ARG A 7 -8.37 -12.98 -34.43
C ARG A 7 -8.86 -12.67 -33.02
N ASN A 8 -10.13 -12.93 -32.74
CA ASN A 8 -10.74 -12.66 -31.43
C ASN A 8 -10.13 -13.53 -30.32
N ALA A 9 -9.82 -14.79 -30.62
CA ALA A 9 -9.09 -15.67 -29.69
C ALA A 9 -7.70 -15.11 -29.38
N ALA A 10 -6.92 -14.73 -30.41
CA ALA A 10 -5.58 -14.15 -30.23
C ALA A 10 -5.62 -12.81 -29.45
N GLN A 11 -6.64 -11.97 -29.68
CA GLN A 11 -6.84 -10.74 -28.91
C GLN A 11 -7.18 -11.03 -27.44
N SER A 12 -8.00 -12.05 -27.18
CA SER A 12 -8.36 -12.45 -25.82
C SER A 12 -7.14 -13.02 -25.08
N GLU A 13 -6.33 -13.85 -25.74
CA GLU A 13 -5.08 -14.36 -25.18
C GLU A 13 -4.08 -13.23 -24.87
N LEU A 14 -3.96 -12.24 -25.77
CA LEU A 14 -3.15 -11.06 -25.54
C LEU A 14 -3.63 -10.25 -24.33
N ALA A 15 -4.95 -10.05 -24.21
CA ALA A 15 -5.53 -9.37 -23.06
C ALA A 15 -5.24 -10.11 -21.75
N ALA A 16 -5.40 -11.45 -21.73
CA ALA A 16 -5.08 -12.28 -20.58
C ALA A 16 -3.59 -12.26 -20.23
N ALA A 17 -2.69 -12.30 -21.23
CA ALA A 17 -1.26 -12.16 -21.03
C ALA A 17 -0.90 -10.80 -20.42
N ARG A 18 -1.48 -9.71 -20.93
CA ARG A 18 -1.28 -8.36 -20.38
C ARG A 18 -1.76 -8.26 -18.93
N ALA A 19 -2.94 -8.80 -18.62
CA ALA A 19 -3.46 -8.82 -17.25
C ALA A 19 -2.51 -9.55 -16.29
N ARG A 20 -1.96 -10.70 -16.70
CA ARG A 20 -0.95 -11.43 -15.91
C ARG A 20 0.30 -10.59 -15.64
N VAL A 21 0.79 -9.85 -16.64
CA VAL A 21 1.94 -8.94 -16.47
C VAL A 21 1.62 -7.82 -15.48
N VAL A 22 0.42 -7.22 -15.57
CA VAL A 22 0.00 -6.16 -14.63
C VAL A 22 -0.05 -6.70 -13.21
N THR A 23 -0.66 -7.87 -12.99
CA THR A 23 -0.72 -8.51 -11.68
C THR A 23 0.68 -8.81 -11.13
N ALA A 24 1.57 -9.37 -11.94
CA ALA A 24 2.94 -9.65 -11.53
C ALA A 24 3.70 -8.37 -11.16
N ARG A 25 3.55 -7.30 -11.94
CA ARG A 25 4.15 -5.99 -11.63
C ARG A 25 3.63 -5.43 -10.31
N GLN A 26 2.33 -5.51 -10.07
CA GLN A 26 1.75 -5.07 -8.81
C GLN A 26 2.24 -5.89 -7.61
N GLN A 27 2.46 -7.19 -7.77
CA GLN A 27 3.04 -8.03 -6.72
C GLN A 27 4.47 -7.57 -6.36
N VAL A 28 5.28 -7.24 -7.37
CA VAL A 28 6.62 -6.68 -7.15
C VAL A 28 6.53 -5.30 -6.50
N THR A 29 5.67 -4.40 -6.96
CA THR A 29 5.54 -3.08 -6.32
C THR A 29 5.10 -3.17 -4.87
N ARG A 30 4.27 -4.16 -4.52
CA ARG A 30 3.83 -4.40 -3.13
C ARG A 30 4.95 -4.91 -2.20
N THR A 31 6.12 -5.28 -2.71
CA THR A 31 7.29 -5.61 -1.86
C THR A 31 8.00 -4.37 -1.34
N GLU A 32 7.79 -3.21 -1.99
CA GLU A 32 8.28 -1.92 -1.51
C GLU A 32 7.21 -1.22 -0.67
N ILE A 33 7.45 -1.20 0.65
CA ILE A 33 6.52 -0.57 1.60
C ILE A 33 6.87 0.92 1.69
N ARG A 34 5.96 1.78 1.23
CA ARG A 34 6.10 3.24 1.23
C ARG A 34 5.02 3.89 2.09
N ALA A 35 5.39 4.93 2.84
CA ALA A 35 4.42 5.74 3.57
C ALA A 35 3.54 6.53 2.59
N PRO A 36 2.23 6.68 2.85
CA PRO A 36 1.31 7.41 1.97
C PRO A 36 1.43 8.95 2.11
N PHE A 37 2.22 9.45 3.06
CA PHE A 37 2.44 10.87 3.32
C PHE A 37 3.86 11.12 3.82
N ASP A 38 4.30 12.38 3.75
CA ASP A 38 5.58 12.83 4.29
C ASP A 38 5.50 12.97 5.82
N GLY A 39 6.50 12.45 6.53
CA GLY A 39 6.53 12.51 7.98
C GLY A 39 7.82 11.98 8.57
N VAL A 40 7.86 11.89 9.90
CA VAL A 40 9.01 11.42 10.68
C VAL A 40 8.72 10.03 11.22
N VAL A 41 9.68 9.12 11.08
CA VAL A 41 9.58 7.78 11.67
C VAL A 41 9.70 7.89 13.18
N SER A 42 8.61 7.59 13.89
CA SER A 42 8.56 7.58 15.35
C SER A 42 9.05 6.26 15.93
N GLU A 43 8.60 5.13 15.35
CA GLU A 43 8.93 3.80 15.85
C GLU A 43 9.11 2.84 14.67
N ARG A 44 10.12 1.96 14.75
CA ARG A 44 10.34 0.87 13.80
C ARG A 44 10.25 -0.46 14.56
N LYS A 45 9.18 -1.23 14.33
CA LYS A 45 8.85 -2.47 15.05
C LYS A 45 9.40 -3.74 14.39
N ILE A 46 10.22 -3.57 13.35
CA ILE A 46 10.81 -4.66 12.57
C ILE A 46 12.28 -4.41 12.27
N SER A 47 13.03 -5.49 12.09
CA SER A 47 14.43 -5.49 11.68
C SER A 47 14.61 -6.11 10.30
N VAL A 48 15.78 -5.87 9.68
CA VAL A 48 16.14 -6.50 8.41
C VAL A 48 16.24 -8.02 8.64
N GLY A 49 15.56 -8.80 7.80
CA GLY A 49 15.50 -10.26 7.91
C GLY A 49 14.25 -10.79 8.62
N ASP A 50 13.42 -9.92 9.20
CA ASP A 50 12.17 -10.34 9.82
C ASP A 50 11.11 -10.73 8.77
N THR A 51 10.46 -11.87 8.99
CA THR A 51 9.29 -12.26 8.21
C THR A 51 8.05 -11.52 8.72
N VAL A 52 7.38 -10.78 7.83
CA VAL A 52 6.19 -10.00 8.13
C VAL A 52 4.94 -10.61 7.51
N GLN A 53 3.79 -10.40 8.14
CA GLN A 53 2.48 -10.86 7.66
C GLN A 53 1.60 -9.64 7.34
N ILE A 54 0.63 -9.83 6.45
CA ILE A 54 -0.34 -8.79 6.10
C ILE A 54 -1.10 -8.36 7.36
N GLY A 55 -1.19 -7.05 7.59
CA GLY A 55 -1.87 -6.47 8.76
C GLY A 55 -0.97 -6.25 9.98
N ARG A 56 0.29 -6.70 9.96
CA ARG A 56 1.24 -6.38 11.02
C ARG A 56 1.73 -4.94 10.89
N GLU A 57 1.70 -4.18 11.99
CA GLU A 57 2.28 -2.85 12.05
C GLU A 57 3.82 -2.94 11.97
N LEU A 58 4.41 -2.19 11.03
CA LEU A 58 5.85 -2.25 10.76
C LEU A 58 6.58 -0.99 11.25
N ILE A 59 6.04 0.17 10.88
CA ILE A 59 6.64 1.48 11.11
C ILE A 59 5.51 2.44 11.47
N LYS A 60 5.76 3.25 12.50
CA LYS A 60 4.90 4.37 12.87
C LYS A 60 5.50 5.65 12.34
N VAL A 61 4.79 6.33 11.46
CA VAL A 61 5.18 7.62 10.87
C VAL A 61 4.24 8.69 11.40
N ILE A 62 4.80 9.79 11.87
CA ILE A 62 4.07 10.95 12.40
C ILE A 62 4.26 12.11 11.44
N ASP A 63 3.17 12.77 11.05
CA ASP A 63 3.21 14.05 10.35
C ASP A 63 3.29 15.20 11.37
N PRO A 64 4.43 15.91 11.47
CA PRO A 64 4.55 17.03 12.40
C PRO A 64 3.82 18.31 11.94
N ALA A 65 3.39 18.40 10.67
CA ALA A 65 2.73 19.59 10.14
C ALA A 65 1.26 19.72 10.58
N SER A 66 0.63 18.61 11.00
CA SER A 66 -0.82 18.54 11.32
C SER A 66 -1.13 18.22 12.79
N MET A 67 -0.24 18.57 13.72
CA MET A 67 -0.42 18.24 15.14
C MET A 67 -1.65 18.93 15.74
N ARG A 68 -2.54 18.13 16.34
CA ARG A 68 -3.69 18.60 17.12
C ARG A 68 -3.41 18.43 18.61
N PHE A 69 -3.59 19.51 19.36
CA PHE A 69 -3.50 19.50 20.81
C PHE A 69 -4.91 19.51 21.43
N GLU A 70 -5.16 18.63 22.39
CA GLU A 70 -6.39 18.60 23.17
C GLU A 70 -6.04 18.72 24.66
N GLY A 71 -6.70 19.65 25.36
CA GLY A 71 -6.52 19.87 26.80
C GLY A 71 -7.85 19.90 27.52
N GLN A 72 -7.93 19.25 28.68
CA GLN A 72 -9.10 19.33 29.56
C GLN A 72 -8.94 20.48 30.54
N ILE A 73 -9.97 21.33 30.64
CA ILE A 73 -10.06 22.36 31.67
C ILE A 73 -11.09 21.87 32.69
N SER A 74 -10.64 21.68 33.94
CA SER A 74 -11.54 21.37 35.05
C SER A 74 -12.39 22.59 35.38
N ALA A 75 -13.72 22.43 35.38
CA ALA A 75 -14.67 23.50 35.68
C ALA A 75 -14.75 23.85 37.20
N ASP A 76 -13.91 23.25 38.04
CA ASP A 76 -14.05 23.28 39.50
C ASP A 76 -13.43 24.51 40.18
N ARG A 77 -13.50 25.67 39.51
CA ARG A 77 -13.24 26.98 40.11
C ARG A 77 -14.24 28.00 39.57
N LEU A 78 -15.43 28.02 40.16
CA LEU A 78 -16.27 29.20 40.30
C LEU A 78 -16.82 29.25 41.72
#